data_AF-A0AAQ3P834-F1
#
_entry.id   AF-A0AAQ3P834-F1
#
_cell.length_a   1.000
_cell.length_b   1.000
_cell.length_c   1.000
_cell.angle_alpha   90.00
_cell.angle_beta   90.00
_cell.angle_gamma   90.00
#
_symmetry.space_group_name_H-M   'P 1'
#
loop_
_entity.id
_entity.type
_entity.pdbx_description
1 polymer ?
#
loop_
_entity_poly.entity_id
_entity_poly.type
_entity_poly.pdbx_seq_one_letter_code
_entity_poly.pdbx_strand_id
1 'polypeptide(L)'
;MVTDIRVKEPTLESLCRGKKAYEPPRYMTINTAIEQLLEIVQDREESAYTEDTECVGLARLGSEDQMIVAGTMKQLQLIDFGAPLHCLVIAGNTHPVEEEMLDFYRCRT
;
A
#
# COMPACT_ATOMS: atom_id res chain seq x y z
N MET A 1 1.24 2.56 6.99
CA MET A 1 1.64 1.14 6.88
C MET A 1 2.69 1.04 5.78
N VAL A 2 3.85 0.46 6.08
CA VAL A 2 4.91 0.25 5.07
C VAL A 2 4.62 -1.05 4.31
N THR A 3 4.66 -1.02 2.98
CA THR A 3 4.43 -2.20 2.14
C THR A 3 5.64 -3.15 2.18
N ASP A 4 5.42 -4.43 1.90
CA ASP A 4 6.49 -5.44 1.86
C ASP A 4 7.59 -5.06 0.83
N ILE A 5 8.84 -5.20 1.25
CA ILE A 5 10.03 -4.95 0.44
C ILE A 5 10.99 -6.12 0.65
N ARG A 6 11.18 -6.92 -0.39
CA ARG A 6 12.12 -8.04 -0.40
C ARG A 6 13.27 -7.75 -1.33
N VAL A 7 14.46 -7.55 -0.79
CA VAL A 7 15.67 -7.20 -1.54
C VAL A 7 16.81 -8.09 -1.08
N LYS A 8 17.54 -8.69 -2.05
CA LYS A 8 18.70 -9.56 -1.78
C LYS A 8 18.38 -10.75 -0.87
N GLU A 9 17.21 -11.34 -1.01
CA GLU A 9 16.90 -12.61 -0.34
C GLU A 9 17.56 -13.77 -1.09
N PRO A 10 18.35 -14.63 -0.41
CA PRO A 10 18.93 -15.81 -1.02
C PRO A 10 17.84 -16.88 -1.24
N THR A 11 17.84 -17.52 -2.41
CA THR A 11 16.90 -18.63 -2.69
C THR A 11 17.20 -19.83 -1.79
N LEU A 12 16.16 -20.59 -1.39
CA LEU A 12 16.32 -21.80 -0.57
C LEU A 12 17.31 -22.78 -1.23
N GLU A 13 17.22 -22.95 -2.55
CA GLU A 13 18.13 -23.80 -3.32
C GLU A 13 19.59 -23.31 -3.24
N SER A 14 19.81 -21.99 -3.31
CA SER A 14 21.15 -21.40 -3.22
C SER A 14 21.73 -21.48 -1.80
N LEU A 15 20.90 -21.31 -0.77
CA LEU A 15 21.24 -21.59 0.63
C LEU A 15 21.68 -23.06 0.80
N CYS A 16 20.89 -24.01 0.31
CA CYS A 16 21.20 -25.44 0.40
C CYS A 16 22.47 -25.83 -0.37
N ARG A 17 22.82 -25.08 -1.44
CA ARG A 17 24.00 -25.33 -2.28
C ARG A 17 25.21 -24.44 -1.93
N GLY A 18 25.12 -23.61 -0.89
CA GLY A 18 26.18 -22.67 -0.49
C GLY A 18 26.51 -21.61 -1.55
N LYS A 19 25.63 -21.39 -2.53
CA LYS A 19 25.80 -20.38 -3.59
C LYS A 19 25.15 -19.07 -3.16
N LYS A 20 25.78 -17.94 -3.50
CA LYS A 20 25.20 -16.61 -3.28
C LYS A 20 24.45 -16.18 -4.54
N ALA A 21 23.23 -16.72 -4.74
CA ALA A 21 22.31 -16.22 -5.75
C ALA A 21 21.08 -15.63 -5.05
N TYR A 22 20.74 -14.41 -5.44
CA TYR A 22 19.67 -13.62 -4.82
C TYR A 22 18.49 -13.49 -5.76
N GLU A 23 17.29 -13.49 -5.21
CA GLU A 23 16.08 -13.17 -5.96
C GLU A 23 16.06 -11.70 -6.39
N PRO A 24 15.41 -11.39 -7.53
CA PRO A 24 15.19 -10.01 -7.93
C PRO A 24 14.35 -9.27 -6.87
N PRO A 25 14.59 -7.97 -6.67
CA PRO A 25 13.88 -7.21 -5.66
C PRO A 25 12.38 -7.16 -5.97
N ARG A 26 11.56 -7.41 -4.94
CA ARG A 26 10.10 -7.36 -5.00
C ARG A 26 9.60 -6.27 -4.06
N TYR A 27 8.72 -5.42 -4.58
CA TYR A 27 8.06 -4.35 -3.84
C TYR A 27 6.56 -4.56 -3.96
N MET A 28 5.87 -4.55 -2.84
CA MET A 28 4.41 -4.70 -2.82
C MET A 28 3.73 -3.39 -3.24
N THR A 29 2.65 -3.50 -4.01
CA THR A 29 1.84 -2.35 -4.44
C THR A 29 0.75 -2.02 -3.44
N ILE A 30 0.19 -0.80 -3.52
CA ILE A 30 -0.99 -0.42 -2.71
C ILE A 30 -2.18 -1.33 -3.03
N ASN A 31 -2.38 -1.68 -4.29
CA ASN A 31 -3.48 -2.53 -4.73
C ASN A 31 -3.43 -3.91 -4.06
N THR A 32 -2.25 -4.55 -4.07
CA THR A 32 -2.03 -5.85 -3.39
C THR A 32 -2.18 -5.72 -1.87
N ALA A 33 -1.70 -4.62 -1.27
CA ALA A 33 -1.86 -4.40 0.16
C ALA A 33 -3.34 -4.28 0.55
N ILE A 34 -4.14 -3.53 -0.22
CA ILE A 34 -5.59 -3.39 0.01
C ILE A 34 -6.30 -4.72 -0.20
N GLU A 35 -5.98 -5.46 -1.26
CA GLU A 35 -6.54 -6.79 -1.51
C GLU A 35 -6.34 -7.73 -0.31
N GLN A 36 -5.11 -7.83 0.20
CA GLN A 36 -4.80 -8.66 1.38
C GLN A 36 -5.54 -8.20 2.65
N LEU A 37 -5.68 -6.88 2.84
CA LEU A 37 -6.42 -6.34 3.98
C LEU A 37 -7.92 -6.70 3.89
N LEU A 38 -8.51 -6.58 2.71
CA LEU A 38 -9.92 -6.91 2.48
C LEU A 38 -10.20 -8.41 2.60
N GLU A 39 -9.30 -9.27 2.15
CA GLU A 39 -9.37 -10.73 2.36
C GLU A 39 -9.42 -11.07 3.87
N ILE A 40 -8.56 -10.44 4.68
CA ILE A 40 -8.53 -10.66 6.14
C ILE A 40 -9.84 -10.21 6.81
N VAL A 41 -10.46 -9.13 6.32
CA VAL A 41 -11.73 -8.61 6.83
C VAL A 41 -12.89 -9.55 6.52
N GLN A 42 -12.89 -10.22 5.37
CA GLN A 42 -13.92 -11.21 5.03
C GLN A 42 -13.90 -12.43 5.97
N ASP A 43 -12.73 -12.80 6.48
CA ASP A 43 -12.55 -13.95 7.37
C ASP A 43 -12.81 -13.64 8.85
N ARG A 44 -13.01 -12.37 9.23
CA ARG A 44 -13.15 -11.95 10.65
C ARG A 44 -14.53 -11.33 10.94
N GLU A 45 -15.15 -11.77 12.05
CA GLU A 45 -16.44 -11.24 12.50
C GLU A 45 -16.36 -9.77 13.00
N GLU A 46 -15.21 -9.36 13.52
CA GLU A 46 -14.94 -7.97 13.91
C GLU A 46 -13.83 -7.37 13.04
N SER A 47 -14.17 -6.29 12.34
CA SER A 47 -13.26 -5.64 11.39
C SER A 47 -13.02 -4.20 11.77
N ALA A 48 -11.73 -3.83 11.86
CA ALA A 48 -11.30 -2.47 12.19
C ALA A 48 -11.41 -1.49 11.01
N TYR A 49 -11.60 -2.02 9.80
CA TYR A 49 -11.71 -1.28 8.55
C TYR A 49 -12.59 -2.06 7.56
N THR A 50 -13.05 -1.39 6.52
CA THR A 50 -13.96 -1.85 5.48
C THR A 50 -13.55 -1.28 4.12
N GLU A 51 -14.16 -1.75 3.03
CA GLU A 51 -13.94 -1.22 1.68
C GLU A 51 -14.14 0.30 1.57
N ASP A 52 -14.99 0.87 2.43
CA ASP A 52 -15.34 2.29 2.46
C ASP A 52 -14.46 3.10 3.43
N THR A 53 -13.49 2.48 4.09
CA THR A 53 -12.57 3.18 5.01
C THR A 53 -11.67 4.14 4.24
N GLU A 54 -11.64 5.39 4.68
CA GLU A 54 -10.79 6.44 4.11
C GLU A 54 -9.30 6.10 4.28
N CYS A 55 -8.55 6.24 3.20
CA CYS A 55 -7.15 5.88 3.10
C CYS A 55 -6.38 6.91 2.26
N VAL A 56 -5.05 6.86 2.36
CA VAL A 56 -4.14 7.63 1.51
C VAL A 56 -3.10 6.71 0.92
N GLY A 57 -3.09 6.62 -0.41
CA GLY A 57 -2.05 5.97 -1.19
C GLY A 57 -0.94 6.96 -1.52
N LEU A 58 0.30 6.55 -1.24
CA LEU A 58 1.51 7.35 -1.45
C LEU A 58 2.47 6.54 -2.32
N ALA A 59 2.99 7.14 -3.39
CA ALA A 59 4.02 6.55 -4.22
C ALA A 59 5.16 7.54 -4.49
N ARG A 60 6.40 7.03 -4.39
CA ARG A 60 7.64 7.78 -4.68
C ARG A 60 7.71 9.13 -3.96
N LEU A 61 7.29 9.15 -2.69
CA LEU A 61 7.25 10.37 -1.88
C LEU A 61 8.62 11.08 -1.87
N GLY A 62 8.64 12.37 -2.23
CA GLY A 62 9.86 13.17 -2.36
C GLY A 62 10.56 13.08 -3.73
N SER A 63 10.03 12.32 -4.68
CA SER A 63 10.44 12.31 -6.09
C SER A 63 9.70 13.38 -6.90
N GLU A 64 10.22 13.74 -8.09
CA GLU A 64 9.54 14.63 -9.04
C GLU A 64 8.22 14.03 -9.55
N ASP A 65 8.15 12.69 -9.64
CA ASP A 65 6.99 11.93 -10.08
C ASP A 65 6.19 11.35 -8.89
N GLN A 66 6.27 11.99 -7.72
CA GLN A 66 5.50 11.57 -6.54
C GLN A 66 3.99 11.57 -6.82
N MET A 67 3.28 10.64 -6.20
CA MET A 67 1.83 10.54 -6.30
C MET A 67 1.22 10.36 -4.92
N ILE A 68 0.26 11.22 -4.58
CA ILE A 68 -0.48 11.20 -3.33
C ILE A 68 -1.96 11.24 -3.70
N VAL A 69 -2.70 10.24 -3.23
CA VAL A 69 -4.13 10.14 -3.51
C VAL A 69 -4.88 9.70 -2.25
N ALA A 70 -5.91 10.45 -1.88
CA ALA A 70 -6.83 10.12 -0.80
C ALA A 70 -8.16 9.58 -1.35
N GLY A 71 -8.77 8.66 -0.62
CA GLY A 71 -10.07 8.08 -0.96
C GLY A 71 -10.30 6.77 -0.23
N THR A 72 -11.43 6.13 -0.49
CA THR A 72 -11.75 4.84 0.14
C THR A 72 -10.80 3.74 -0.30
N MET A 73 -10.65 2.68 0.49
CA MET A 73 -9.87 1.49 0.11
C MET A 73 -10.25 0.99 -1.29
N LYS A 74 -11.55 0.90 -1.57
CA LYS A 74 -12.06 0.49 -2.87
C LYS A 74 -11.64 1.42 -4.01
N GLN A 75 -11.66 2.73 -3.79
CA GLN A 75 -11.23 3.69 -4.80
C GLN A 75 -9.72 3.56 -5.06
N LEU A 76 -8.90 3.51 -4.00
CA LEU A 76 -7.45 3.40 -4.12
C LEU A 76 -7.02 2.07 -4.76
N GLN A 77 -7.78 0.99 -4.55
CA GLN A 77 -7.52 -0.31 -5.18
C GLN A 77 -7.59 -0.25 -6.71
N LEU A 78 -8.33 0.69 -7.29
CA LEU A 78 -8.47 0.85 -8.75
C LEU A 78 -7.42 1.77 -9.37
N ILE A 79 -6.61 2.45 -8.56
CA ILE A 79 -5.65 3.45 -9.03
C ILE A 79 -4.32 2.79 -9.33
N ASP A 80 -3.72 3.09 -10.48
CA ASP A 80 -2.34 2.76 -10.79
C ASP A 80 -1.41 3.82 -10.20
N PHE A 81 -0.67 3.43 -9.17
CA PHE A 81 0.32 4.28 -8.51
C PHE A 81 1.68 4.27 -9.24
N GLY A 82 1.86 3.43 -10.26
CA GLY A 82 3.07 3.32 -11.05
C GLY A 82 4.20 2.56 -10.34
N ALA A 83 5.43 3.06 -10.50
CA ALA A 83 6.62 2.40 -9.98
C ALA A 83 6.77 2.56 -8.44
N PRO A 84 7.35 1.56 -7.75
CA PRO A 84 7.63 1.63 -6.30
C PRO A 84 8.57 2.80 -5.94
N LEU A 85 8.67 3.23 -4.69
CA LEU A 85 8.13 2.66 -3.45
C LEU A 85 6.72 3.16 -3.14
N HIS A 86 5.89 2.28 -2.58
CA HIS A 86 4.52 2.60 -2.18
C HIS A 86 4.34 2.59 -0.66
N CYS A 87 3.34 3.32 -0.18
CA CYS A 87 2.92 3.35 1.21
C CYS A 87 1.41 3.58 1.27
N LEU A 88 0.74 2.90 2.21
CA LEU A 88 -0.70 3.04 2.44
C LEU A 88 -0.91 3.56 3.86
N VAL A 89 -1.71 4.61 4.00
CA VAL A 89 -2.17 5.13 5.29
C VAL A 89 -3.66 4.84 5.40
N ILE A 90 -4.09 4.20 6.49
CA ILE A 90 -5.50 4.03 6.81
C ILE A 90 -5.86 5.14 7.78
N ALA A 91 -6.78 6.02 7.39
CA ALA A 91 -7.19 7.14 8.22
C ALA A 91 -8.19 6.67 9.28
N GLY A 92 -7.98 7.12 10.52
CA GLY A 92 -8.95 6.96 11.60
C GLY A 92 -9.85 8.18 11.70
N ASN A 93 -10.21 8.56 12.92
CA ASN A 93 -10.85 9.85 13.17
C ASN A 93 -9.85 10.98 12.88
N THR A 94 -10.19 11.85 11.93
CA THR A 94 -9.36 12.97 11.51
C THR A 94 -9.89 14.28 12.07
N HIS A 95 -8.99 15.23 12.30
CA HIS A 95 -9.36 16.60 12.66
C HIS A 95 -9.83 17.37 11.41
N PRO A 96 -10.71 18.39 11.50
CA PRO A 96 -11.17 19.14 10.32
C PRO A 96 -10.04 19.69 9.42
N VAL A 97 -8.91 20.07 10.02
CA VAL A 97 -7.72 20.52 9.27
C VAL A 97 -7.06 19.38 8.48
N GLU A 98 -7.10 18.16 9.00
CA GLU A 98 -6.62 16.98 8.27
C GLU A 98 -7.60 16.59 7.16
N GLU A 99 -8.91 16.72 7.37
CA GLU A 99 -9.94 16.53 6.35
C GLU A 99 -9.75 17.49 5.17
N GLU A 100 -9.50 18.78 5.44
CA GLU A 100 -9.18 19.79 4.41
C GLU A 100 -7.96 19.38 3.56
N MET A 101 -6.94 18.79 4.21
CA MET A 101 -5.75 18.31 3.52
C MET A 101 -6.02 17.04 2.71
N LEU A 102 -6.83 16.12 3.23
CA LEU A 102 -7.25 14.91 2.50
C LEU A 102 -8.07 15.28 1.26
N ASP A 103 -8.95 16.27 1.37
CA ASP A 103 -9.77 16.77 0.27
C ASP A 103 -8.95 17.33 -0.89
N PHE A 104 -7.79 17.92 -0.60
CA PHE A 104 -6.86 18.38 -1.64
C PHE A 104 -6.34 17.24 -2.52
N TYR A 105 -6.14 16.05 -1.95
CA TYR A 105 -5.65 14.86 -2.66
C TYR A 105 -6.74 13.85 -3.00
N ARG A 106 -8.02 14.18 -2.77
CA ARG A 106 -9.14 13.25 -2.93
C ARG A 106 -9.29 12.84 -4.40
N CYS A 107 -9.32 11.53 -4.64
CA CYS A 107 -9.59 11.01 -5.97
C CYS A 107 -11.01 11.39 -6.41
N ARG A 108 -11.13 11.88 -7.64
CA ARG A 108 -12.42 12.13 -8.29
C ARG A 108 -12.61 10.99 -9.28
N THR A 109 -13.36 9.98 -8.85
CA THR A 109 -13.75 8.85 -9.69
C THR A 109 -14.72 9.29 -10.78
#